data_AF-A0A0G1J3X1-F1
#
_entry.id   AF-A0A0G1J3X1-F1
#
_cell.length_a   1.000
_cell.length_b   1.000
_cell.length_c   1.000
_cell.angle_alpha   90.00
_cell.angle_beta   90.00
_cell.angle_gamma   90.00
#
_symmetry.space_group_name_H-M   'P 1'
#
loop_
_entity.id
_entity.type
_entity.pdbx_description
1 polymer ?
#
loop_
_entity_poly.entity_id
_entity_poly.type
_entity_poly.pdbx_seq_one_letter_code
_entity_poly.pdbx_strand_id
1 'polypeptide(L)' 'MAILSGNLAYTLWHKAQKTIEVGEVSVFGYLYPLFATPLAVVWLKEKISVPFLIGATIIAVGVVIAEYKKSRYNKASKE' A
#
# COMPACT_ATOMS: atom_id res chain seq x y z
N MET A 1 -13.02 -12.82 9.96
CA MET A 1 -12.32 -11.56 9.61
C MET A 1 -11.66 -10.85 10.81
N ALA A 2 -11.87 -11.23 12.08
CA ALA A 2 -11.34 -10.46 13.23
C ALA A 2 -10.00 -10.98 13.82
N ILE A 3 -9.76 -12.29 13.82
CA ILE A 3 -8.62 -12.88 14.55
C ILE A 3 -7.36 -12.94 13.67
N LEU A 4 -7.47 -13.45 12.44
CA LEU A 4 -6.32 -13.64 11.55
C LEU A 4 -5.94 -12.39 10.74
N SER A 5 -6.90 -11.66 10.18
CA SER A 5 -6.59 -10.47 9.36
C SER A 5 -6.49 -9.20 10.19
N GLY A 6 -7.28 -9.05 11.25
CA GLY A 6 -7.21 -7.88 12.13
C GLY A 6 -6.07 -7.97 13.12
N ASN A 7 -6.24 -8.81 14.15
CA ASN A 7 -5.31 -8.86 15.29
C ASN A 7 -3.87 -9.19 14.90
N LEU A 8 -3.63 -10.18 14.04
CA LEU A 8 -2.28 -10.54 13.59
C LEU A 8 -1.65 -9.43 12.73
N ALA A 9 -2.39 -8.86 11.76
CA ALA A 9 -1.85 -7.80 10.92
C ALA A 9 -1.48 -6.55 11.73
N TYR A 10 -2.34 -6.12 12.67
CA TYR A 10 -2.03 -4.98 13.54
C TYR A 10 -0.88 -5.29 14.50
N THR A 11 -0.76 -6.52 15.01
CA THR A 11 0.37 -6.91 15.87
C THR A 11 1.68 -6.89 15.09
N LEU A 12 1.70 -7.42 13.87
CA LEU A 12 2.86 -7.38 12.98
C LEU A 12 3.21 -5.95 12.58
N TRP A 13 2.22 -5.10 12.29
CA TRP A 13 2.42 -3.70 11.97
C TRP A 13 3.05 -2.92 13.13
N HIS A 14 2.52 -3.06 14.34
CA HIS A 14 3.11 -2.43 15.53
C HIS A 14 4.50 -2.99 15.84
N LYS A 15 4.76 -4.29 15.56
CA LYS A 15 6.09 -4.87 15.68
C LYS A 15 7.07 -4.28 14.65
N ALA A 16 6.63 -4.06 13.42
CA ALA A 16 7.42 -3.39 12.38
C ALA A 16 7.78 -1.96 12.80
N GLN A 17 6.82 -1.18 13.32
CA GLN A 17 7.07 0.16 13.86
C GLN A 17 8.07 0.21 15.03
N LYS A 18 8.21 -0.89 15.78
CA LYS A 18 9.20 -0.99 16.85
C LYS A 18 10.59 -1.44 16.38
N THR A 19 10.71 -1.93 15.14
CA THR A 19 11.94 -2.55 14.62
C THR A 19 12.60 -1.77 13.49
N ILE A 20 11.83 -0.97 12.73
CA ILE A 20 12.31 -0.09 11.66
C ILE A 20 11.74 1.32 11.82
N GLU A 21 12.32 2.29 11.11
CA GLU A 21 11.87 3.68 11.16
C GLU A 21 10.40 3.80 10.70
N VAL A 22 9.61 4.62 11.39
CA VAL A 22 8.17 4.81 11.09
C VAL A 22 7.94 5.26 9.64
N GLY A 23 8.84 6.08 9.10
CA GLY A 23 8.79 6.50 7.70
C GLY A 23 8.97 5.32 6.73
N GLU A 24 9.79 4.33 7.09
CA GLU A 24 10.02 3.11 6.31
C GLU A 24 8.80 2.17 6.36
N VAL A 25 8.23 1.94 7.55
CA VAL A 25 6.98 1.16 7.69
C VAL A 25 5.85 1.73 6.83
N SER A 26 5.72 3.06 6.78
CA SER A 26 4.64 3.72 6.05
C SER A 26 4.66 3.44 4.55
N VAL A 27 5.83 3.12 3.96
CA VAL A 27 5.95 2.73 2.54
C VAL A 27 5.33 1.39 2.25
N PHE A 28 5.36 0.45 3.21
CA PHE A 28 4.68 -0.82 3.04
C PHE A 28 3.16 -0.64 2.82
N GLY A 29 2.61 0.51 3.22
CA GLY A 29 1.24 0.92 2.89
C GLY A 29 0.96 0.99 1.38
N TYR A 30 1.95 1.30 0.55
CA TYR A 30 1.80 1.35 -0.90
C TYR A 30 1.67 -0.03 -1.56
N LEU A 31 1.96 -1.10 -0.83
CA LEU A 31 1.72 -2.48 -1.29
C LEU A 31 0.25 -2.87 -1.23
N TYR A 32 -0.59 -2.21 -0.41
CA TYR A 32 -2.02 -2.52 -0.33
C TYR A 32 -2.70 -2.55 -1.71
N PRO A 33 -2.63 -1.50 -2.55
CA PRO A 33 -3.24 -1.54 -3.87
C PRO A 33 -2.65 -2.62 -4.78
N LEU A 34 -1.35 -2.93 -4.66
CA LEU A 34 -0.71 -3.99 -5.44
C LEU A 34 -1.33 -5.38 -5.17
N PHE A 35 -1.71 -5.66 -3.92
CA PHE A 35 -2.38 -6.93 -3.57
C PHE A 35 -3.90 -6.84 -3.69
N ALA A 36 -4.51 -5.72 -3.30
CA ALA A 36 -5.94 -5.55 -3.29
C ALA A 36 -6.54 -5.52 -4.71
N THR A 37 -5.90 -4.86 -5.67
CA THR A 37 -6.44 -4.73 -7.03
C THR A 37 -6.56 -6.07 -7.76
N PRO A 38 -5.52 -6.94 -7.81
CA PRO A 38 -5.66 -8.27 -8.40
C PRO A 38 -6.65 -9.15 -7.64
N LEU A 39 -6.67 -9.09 -6.29
CA LEU A 39 -7.66 -9.83 -5.50
C LEU A 39 -9.09 -9.38 -5.83
N ALA A 40 -9.33 -8.09 -5.98
CA ALA A 40 -10.64 -7.55 -6.32
C ALA A 40 -11.12 -8.06 -7.70
N VAL A 41 -10.22 -8.08 -8.70
CA VAL A 41 -10.57 -8.58 -10.04
C VAL A 41 -10.72 -10.09 -10.09
N VAL A 42 -9.79 -10.86 -9.50
CA VAL A 42 -9.75 -12.33 -9.62
C VAL A 42 -10.71 -13.01 -8.64
N TRP A 43 -10.73 -12.56 -7.39
CA TRP A 43 -11.53 -13.19 -6.34
C TRP A 43 -12.96 -12.67 -6.33
N LEU A 44 -13.14 -11.35 -6.36
CA LEU A 44 -14.46 -10.72 -6.29
C LEU A 44 -15.15 -10.69 -7.66
N LYS A 45 -14.41 -10.97 -8.73
CA LYS A 45 -14.89 -10.93 -10.13
C LYS A 45 -15.55 -9.59 -10.45
N GLU A 46 -14.98 -8.49 -9.94
CA GLU A 46 -15.50 -7.16 -10.23
C GLU A 46 -15.54 -6.93 -11.74
N LYS A 47 -16.71 -6.50 -12.23
CA LYS A 47 -16.85 -6.11 -13.63
C LYS A 47 -16.02 -4.84 -13.83
N ILE A 48 -14.99 -4.95 -14.66
CA ILE A 48 -14.17 -3.80 -15.07
C ILE A 48 -15.08 -2.82 -15.79
N SER A 49 -15.52 -1.81 -15.06
CA SER A 49 -16.38 -0.73 -15.51
C SER A 49 -15.55 0.54 -15.68
N VAL A 50 -16.06 1.50 -16.44
CA VAL A 50 -15.37 2.79 -16.64
C VAL A 50 -15.03 3.47 -15.29
N PRO A 51 -15.94 3.51 -14.28
CA PRO A 51 -15.60 4.05 -12.96
C PRO A 51 -14.46 3.28 -12.26
N PHE A 52 -14.43 1.96 -12.38
CA PHE A 52 -13.36 1.12 -11.80
C PHE A 52 -12.00 1.47 -12.42
N LEU A 53 -11.93 1.61 -13.74
CA LEU A 53 -10.70 1.98 -14.44
C LEU A 53 -10.20 3.38 -14.03
N ILE A 54 -11.11 4.34 -13.87
CA ILE A 54 -10.76 5.69 -13.40
C ILE A 54 -10.20 5.62 -11.98
N GLY A 55 -10.88 4.93 -11.06
CA GLY A 55 -10.41 4.75 -9.67
C GLY A 55 -9.06 4.03 -9.59
N ALA A 56 -8.90 2.94 -10.33
CA ALA A 56 -7.65 2.20 -10.40
C ALA A 56 -6.50 3.06 -10.94
N THR A 57 -6.75 3.89 -11.96
CA THR A 57 -5.76 4.80 -12.53
C THR A 57 -5.36 5.88 -11.53
N ILE A 58 -6.33 6.49 -10.82
CA ILE A 58 -6.05 7.50 -9.79
C ILE A 58 -5.20 6.90 -8.65
N ILE A 59 -5.54 5.70 -8.18
CA ILE A 59 -4.77 5.00 -7.15
C ILE A 59 -3.35 4.72 -7.65
N ALA A 60 -3.20 4.18 -8.86
CA ALA A 60 -1.89 3.88 -9.44
C ALA A 60 -1.02 5.15 -9.55
N VAL A 61 -1.58 6.25 -10.06
CA VAL A 61 -0.88 7.54 -10.16
C VAL A 61 -0.50 8.07 -8.79
N GLY A 62 -1.42 8.02 -7.81
CA GLY A 62 -1.16 8.45 -6.44
C GLY A 62 -0.01 7.67 -5.78
N VAL A 63 0.01 6.35 -5.95
CA VAL A 63 1.10 5.48 -5.47
C VAL A 63 2.42 5.84 -6.13
N VAL A 64 2.43 5.99 -7.46
CA VAL A 64 3.64 6.37 -8.21
C VAL A 64 4.18 7.72 -7.69
N ILE A 65 3.34 8.74 -7.56
CA ILE A 65 3.77 10.06 -7.04
C ILE A 65 4.35 9.93 -5.64
N ALA A 66 3.70 9.17 -4.76
CA ALA A 66 4.11 9.03 -3.38
C ALA A 66 5.47 8.31 -3.24
N GLU A 67 5.68 7.26 -4.03
CA GLU A 67 6.96 6.52 -4.11
C GLU A 67 8.08 7.39 -4.69
N TYR A 68 7.81 8.11 -5.79
CA TYR A 68 8.81 8.97 -6.41
C TYR A 68 9.27 10.11 -5.48
N LYS A 69 8.37 10.69 -4.68
CA LYS A 69 8.72 11.75 -3.73
C LYS A 69 9.58 11.21 -2.58
N LYS A 70 9.29 10.00 -2.08
CA LYS A 70 10.05 9.42 -0.97
C LYS A 70 11.46 8.99 -1.38
N SER A 71 11.64 8.48 -2.60
CA SER A 71 12.98 8.17 -3.15
C SER A 71 13.92 9.38 -3.14
N ARG A 72 13.36 10.59 -3.33
CA ARG A 72 14.11 11.84 -3.30
C ARG A 72 14.49 12.29 -1.88
N TYR A 73 13.64 12.02 -0.89
CA TYR A 73 13.90 12.37 0.52
C TYR A 73 14.97 11.46 1.16
N ASN A 74 14.96 10.15 0.85
CA ASN A 74 15.98 9.22 1.33
C ASN A 74 17.38 9.48 0.72
N LYS A 75 17.46 10.17 -0.42
CA LYS A 75 18.75 10.58 -1.02
C LYS A 75 19.30 11.85 -0.39
N ALA A 76 18.46 12.84 -0.08
CA ALA A 76 18.89 14.12 0.50
C ALA A 76 19.35 14.01 1.97
N SER A 77 18.97 12.96 2.70
CA SER A 77 19.48 12.69 4.06
C SER A 77 20.80 11.91 4.09
N LYS A 78 21.33 11.50 2.92
CA LYS A 78 22.59 10.76 2.77
C LYS A 78 23.74 11.59 2.19
N GLU A 79 23.50 12.86 1.85
CA GLU A 79 24.53 13.88 1.57
C GLU A 79 24.71 14.78 2.79
#